data_AF-E6ZZD2-F1
#
_entry.id   AF-E6ZZD2-F1
#
_cell.length_a   1.000
_cell.length_b   1.000
_cell.length_c   1.000
_cell.angle_alpha   90.00
_cell.angle_beta   90.00
_cell.angle_gamma   90.00
#
_symmetry.space_group_name_H-M   'P 1'
#
loop_
_entity.id
_entity.type
_entity.pdbx_description
1 polymer ?
#
loop_
_entity_poly.entity_id
_entity_poly.type
_entity_poly.pdbx_seq_one_letter_code
_entity_poly.pdbx_strand_id
1 'polypeptide(L)'
;MAGPNLELFKFGVYLFFPLAVMLHFGEPAWYAEHVLPIRDQFWPKEESLYKPPRNAEDLKTAMEEMKAKRLAKRDARLKEQGEEMSKPAAAASSAAAPATRAAAGGEASQSKIASLIEDKRSQRLV
;
A
#
# COMPACT_ATOMS: atom_id res chain seq x y z
N MET A 1 -38.33 9.08 46.10
CA MET A 1 -38.96 8.92 44.77
C MET A 1 -39.14 10.31 44.18
N ALA A 2 -38.22 10.73 43.31
CA ALA A 2 -38.32 12.03 42.66
C ALA A 2 -39.54 12.00 41.73
N GLY A 3 -40.55 12.80 42.04
CA GLY A 3 -41.86 12.78 41.40
C GLY A 3 -41.84 13.28 39.94
N PRO A 4 -43.00 13.72 39.41
CA PRO A 4 -43.20 14.05 37.98
C PRO A 4 -42.14 14.98 37.35
N ASN A 5 -41.52 15.86 38.14
CA ASN A 5 -40.46 16.77 37.69
C ASN A 5 -39.23 16.05 37.12
N LEU A 6 -38.90 14.84 37.63
CA LEU A 6 -37.77 14.06 37.11
C LEU A 6 -38.09 13.47 35.74
N GLU A 7 -39.36 13.15 35.49
CA GLU A 7 -39.81 12.66 34.19
C GLU A 7 -39.73 13.76 33.15
N LEU A 8 -40.20 14.98 33.45
CA LEU A 8 -40.08 16.12 32.53
C LEU A 8 -38.62 16.45 32.19
N PHE A 9 -37.71 16.37 33.17
CA PHE A 9 -36.28 16.58 32.90
C PHE A 9 -35.72 15.53 31.94
N LYS A 10 -36.03 14.24 32.16
CA LYS A 10 -35.63 13.16 31.26
C LYS A 10 -36.20 13.35 29.86
N PHE A 11 -37.48 13.69 29.75
CA PHE A 11 -38.12 13.99 28.46
C PHE A 11 -37.44 15.15 27.75
N GLY A 12 -37.13 16.23 28.46
CA GLY A 12 -36.36 17.35 27.94
C GLY A 12 -35.00 16.90 27.40
N VAL A 13 -34.23 16.16 28.18
CA VAL A 13 -32.93 15.63 27.73
C VAL A 13 -33.06 14.73 26.52
N TYR A 14 -34.02 13.81 26.50
CA TYR A 14 -34.22 12.90 25.37
C TYR A 14 -34.69 13.59 24.09
N LEU A 15 -35.38 14.73 24.19
CA LEU A 15 -35.76 15.53 23.03
C LEU A 15 -34.61 16.44 22.60
N PHE A 16 -34.05 17.24 23.50
CA PHE A 16 -33.07 18.27 23.16
C PHE A 16 -31.69 17.71 22.84
N PHE A 17 -31.27 16.61 23.45
CA PHE A 17 -29.96 16.02 23.17
C PHE A 17 -29.81 15.59 21.71
N PRO A 18 -30.66 14.72 21.15
CA PRO A 18 -30.56 14.34 19.74
C PRO A 18 -30.82 15.53 18.80
N LEU A 19 -31.70 16.47 19.18
CA LEU A 19 -31.98 17.65 18.35
C LEU A 19 -30.75 18.58 18.28
N ALA A 20 -30.06 18.81 19.40
CA ALA A 20 -28.86 19.62 19.47
C ALA A 20 -27.69 18.96 18.72
N VAL A 21 -27.53 17.64 18.87
CA VAL A 21 -26.55 16.86 18.10
C VAL A 21 -26.83 16.99 16.60
N MET A 22 -28.09 16.85 16.18
CA MET A 22 -28.47 16.99 14.78
C MET A 22 -28.22 18.40 14.23
N LEU A 23 -28.49 19.45 15.01
CA LEU A 23 -28.22 20.82 14.58
C LEU A 23 -26.72 21.14 14.51
N HIS A 24 -25.93 20.63 15.46
CA HIS A 24 -24.49 20.86 15.48
C HIS A 24 -23.76 20.12 14.35
N PHE A 25 -24.04 18.82 14.17
CA PHE A 25 -23.39 18.01 13.14
C PHE A 25 -24.08 18.11 11.78
N GLY A 26 -25.31 18.61 11.72
CA GLY A 26 -26.05 18.86 10.49
C GLY A 26 -25.72 20.21 9.84
N GLU A 27 -24.89 21.04 10.48
CA GLU A 27 -24.44 22.29 9.88
C GLU A 27 -23.60 22.00 8.62
N PRO A 28 -23.95 22.58 7.46
CA PRO A 28 -23.22 22.32 6.21
C PRO A 28 -21.76 22.78 6.28
N ALA A 29 -21.46 23.82 7.07
CA ALA A 29 -20.09 24.27 7.31
C ALA A 29 -19.28 23.24 8.11
N TRP A 30 -19.85 22.68 9.18
CA TRP A 30 -19.19 21.64 9.99
C TRP A 30 -18.81 20.42 9.13
N TYR A 31 -19.75 19.95 8.29
CA TYR A 31 -19.51 18.85 7.35
C TYR A 31 -18.37 19.15 6.37
N ALA A 32 -18.35 20.36 5.80
CA ALA A 32 -17.34 20.77 4.85
C ALA A 32 -15.93 20.84 5.46
N GLU A 33 -15.81 21.29 6.70
CA GLU A 33 -14.54 21.43 7.39
C GLU A 33 -14.02 20.11 7.96
N HIS A 34 -14.90 19.26 8.50
CA HIS A 34 -14.49 18.09 9.28
C HIS A 34 -14.58 16.78 8.50
N VAL A 35 -15.51 16.64 7.55
CA VAL A 35 -15.75 15.36 6.85
C VAL A 35 -15.12 15.33 5.47
N LEU A 36 -15.21 16.41 4.69
CA LEU A 36 -14.66 16.45 3.32
C LEU A 36 -13.13 16.25 3.27
N PRO A 37 -12.30 16.86 4.15
CA PRO A 37 -10.86 16.65 4.08
C PRO A 37 -10.44 15.21 4.42
N ILE A 38 -11.19 14.54 5.29
CA ILE A 38 -10.95 13.13 5.64
C ILE A 38 -11.24 12.22 4.44
N ARG A 39 -12.29 12.52 3.66
CA ARG A 39 -12.60 11.77 2.45
C ARG A 39 -11.42 11.75 1.48
N ASP A 40 -10.76 12.89 1.29
CA ASP A 40 -9.65 13.02 0.34
C ASP A 40 -8.35 12.34 0.83
N GLN A 41 -8.22 12.12 2.15
CA GLN A 41 -7.14 11.32 2.73
C GLN A 41 -7.39 9.82 2.61
N PHE A 42 -8.65 9.38 2.75
CA PHE A 42 -9.00 7.97 2.74
C PHE A 42 -9.19 7.42 1.32
N TRP A 43 -9.76 8.21 0.41
CA TRP A 43 -9.95 7.79 -0.98
C TRP A 43 -8.71 8.15 -1.84
N PRO A 44 -8.17 7.18 -2.60
CA PRO A 44 -7.16 7.48 -3.60
C PRO A 44 -7.68 8.54 -4.56
N LYS A 45 -6.87 9.58 -4.82
CA LYS A 45 -7.22 10.64 -5.77
C LYS A 45 -7.54 10.02 -7.12
N GLU A 46 -8.57 10.51 -7.80
CA GLU A 46 -9.00 10.00 -9.11
C GLU A 46 -7.89 10.04 -10.18
N GLU A 47 -6.91 10.93 -10.01
CA GLU A 47 -5.72 11.04 -10.86
C GLU A 47 -4.74 9.88 -10.67
N SER A 48 -4.65 9.34 -9.45
CA SER A 48 -3.81 8.17 -9.16
C SER A 48 -4.44 6.86 -9.64
N LEU A 49 -5.74 6.89 -9.95
CA LEU A 49 -6.47 5.71 -10.34
C LEU A 49 -6.18 5.37 -11.80
N TYR A 50 -5.83 4.11 -12.05
CA TYR A 50 -5.66 3.61 -13.41
C TYR A 50 -7.00 3.72 -14.16
N LYS A 51 -7.02 4.53 -15.23
CA LYS A 51 -8.18 4.69 -16.11
C LYS A 51 -8.07 3.70 -17.26
N PRO A 52 -8.96 2.69 -17.34
CA PRO A 52 -8.95 1.75 -18.45
C PRO A 52 -9.22 2.47 -19.78
N PRO A 53 -8.52 2.11 -20.86
CA PRO A 53 -8.78 2.69 -22.19
C PRO A 53 -10.22 2.38 -22.61
N ARG A 54 -10.96 3.42 -23.01
CA ARG A 54 -12.37 3.29 -23.41
C ARG A 54 -12.58 3.31 -24.93
N ASN A 55 -11.66 3.94 -25.67
CA ASN A 55 -11.73 4.03 -27.12
C ASN A 55 -10.70 3.12 -27.81
N ALA A 56 -10.93 2.82 -29.08
CA ALA A 56 -10.01 2.02 -29.89
C ALA A 56 -8.62 2.67 -30.06
N GLU A 57 -8.55 4.00 -30.07
CA GLU A 57 -7.30 4.74 -30.13
C GLU A 57 -6.52 4.62 -28.81
N ASP A 58 -7.20 4.80 -27.67
CA ASP A 58 -6.63 4.62 -26.32
C ASP A 58 -6.10 3.18 -26.11
N LEU A 59 -6.74 2.19 -26.72
CA LEU A 59 -6.28 0.80 -26.66
C LEU A 59 -4.94 0.61 -27.37
N LYS A 60 -4.74 1.27 -28.51
CA LYS A 60 -3.49 1.18 -29.27
C LYS A 60 -2.35 1.85 -28.51
N THR A 61 -2.56 3.04 -27.97
CA THR A 61 -1.55 3.76 -27.18
C THR A 61 -1.18 2.97 -25.92
N ALA A 62 -2.16 2.43 -25.19
CA ALA A 62 -1.91 1.58 -24.03
C ALA A 62 -1.12 0.30 -24.39
N MET A 63 -1.41 -0.32 -25.55
CA MET A 63 -0.66 -1.47 -26.04
C MET A 63 0.79 -1.14 -26.38
N GLU A 64 1.04 0.01 -27.00
CA GLU A 64 2.39 0.49 -27.30
C GLU A 64 3.18 0.79 -26.02
N GLU A 65 2.57 1.45 -25.04
CA GLU A 65 3.17 1.66 -23.73
C GLU A 65 3.50 0.33 -23.03
N MET A 66 2.60 -0.65 -23.08
CA MET A 66 2.86 -1.97 -22.49
C MET A 66 4.02 -2.69 -23.18
N LYS A 67 4.13 -2.59 -24.50
CA LYS A 67 5.28 -3.14 -25.25
C LYS A 67 6.58 -2.44 -24.86
N ALA A 68 6.58 -1.11 -24.77
CA ALA A 68 7.74 -0.33 -24.35
C ALA A 68 8.18 -0.69 -22.92
N LYS A 69 7.24 -0.77 -21.98
CA LYS A 69 7.49 -1.20 -20.58
C LYS A 69 8.10 -2.60 -20.52
N ARG A 70 7.63 -3.56 -21.34
CA ARG A 70 8.20 -4.91 -21.41
C ARG A 70 9.63 -4.91 -21.94
N LEU A 71 9.90 -4.14 -22.99
CA LEU A 71 11.22 -4.07 -23.61
C LEU A 71 12.23 -3.42 -22.66
N ALA A 72 11.86 -2.30 -22.01
CA ALA A 72 12.70 -1.64 -21.00
C ALA A 72 13.03 -2.57 -19.82
N LYS A 73 12.05 -3.34 -19.32
CA LYS A 73 12.28 -4.31 -18.24
C LYS A 73 13.21 -5.45 -18.68
N ARG A 74 13.08 -5.92 -19.92
CA ARG A 74 13.98 -6.94 -20.48
C ARG A 74 15.41 -6.42 -20.57
N ASP A 75 15.58 -5.20 -21.06
CA ASP A 75 16.90 -4.58 -21.23
C ASP A 75 17.56 -4.27 -19.87
N ALA A 76 16.80 -3.82 -18.87
CA ALA A 76 17.28 -3.68 -17.49
C ALA A 76 17.79 -5.02 -16.93
N ARG A 77 17.03 -6.10 -17.11
CA ARG A 77 17.43 -7.44 -16.67
C ARG A 77 18.69 -7.95 -17.39
N LEU A 78 18.88 -7.60 -18.66
CA LEU A 78 20.07 -7.97 -19.42
C LEU A 78 21.30 -7.18 -18.96
N LYS A 79 21.13 -5.89 -18.61
CA LYS A 79 22.20 -5.06 -18.04
C LYS A 79 22.63 -5.57 -16.67
N GLU A 80 21.69 -5.87 -15.78
CA GLU A 80 21.99 -6.47 -14.47
C GLU A 80 22.73 -7.80 -14.59
N GLN A 81 22.33 -8.68 -15.52
CA GLN A 81 23.04 -9.95 -15.78
C GLN A 81 24.43 -9.73 -16.41
N GLY A 82 24.60 -8.70 -17.23
CA GLY A 82 25.89 -8.33 -17.81
C GLY A 82 26.86 -7.76 -16.77
N GLU A 83 26.37 -6.96 -15.84
CA GLU A 83 27.14 -6.40 -14.72
C GLU A 83 27.53 -7.47 -13.70
N GLU A 84 26.65 -8.44 -13.43
CA GLU A 84 26.99 -9.62 -12.61
C GLU A 84 28.06 -10.51 -13.25
N MET A 85 28.08 -10.63 -14.60
CA MET A 85 29.13 -11.37 -15.32
C MET A 85 30.42 -10.57 -15.52
N SER A 86 30.38 -9.23 -15.51
CA SER A 86 31.56 -8.38 -15.69
C SER A 86 32.24 -7.98 -14.39
N LYS A 87 31.66 -8.28 -13.22
CA LYS A 87 32.34 -8.16 -11.92
C LYS A 87 33.27 -9.36 -11.73
N PRO A 88 34.58 -9.24 -12.00
CA PRO A 88 35.47 -10.39 -12.01
C PRO A 88 35.87 -10.73 -10.57
N ALA A 89 35.83 -12.02 -10.25
CA ALA A 89 36.99 -12.80 -9.79
C ALA A 89 37.95 -12.22 -8.71
N ALA A 90 37.56 -11.26 -7.87
CA ALA A 90 38.42 -10.75 -6.79
C ALA A 90 38.24 -11.46 -5.42
N ALA A 91 37.36 -12.46 -5.32
CA ALA A 91 37.13 -13.20 -4.07
C ALA A 91 37.40 -14.72 -4.16
N ALA A 92 37.88 -15.23 -5.30
CA ALA A 92 38.07 -16.67 -5.52
C ALA A 92 39.54 -17.14 -5.51
N SER A 93 40.46 -16.37 -4.92
CA SER A 93 41.84 -16.83 -4.63
C SER A 93 42.19 -16.66 -3.15
N SER A 94 41.47 -17.38 -2.30
CA SER A 94 41.93 -17.74 -0.97
C SER A 94 41.07 -18.91 -0.47
N ALA A 95 41.69 -20.10 -0.45
CA ALA A 95 41.33 -21.31 0.30
C ALA A 95 41.13 -22.56 -0.59
N ALA A 96 42.23 -23.30 -0.76
CA ALA A 96 42.22 -24.70 -1.15
C ALA A 96 42.13 -25.59 0.11
N ALA A 97 41.03 -26.35 0.22
CA ALA A 97 40.81 -27.67 0.87
C ALA A 97 41.00 -27.84 2.41
N PRO A 98 40.41 -28.88 3.08
CA PRO A 98 39.69 -30.04 2.56
C PRO A 98 38.29 -30.32 3.20
N ALA A 99 37.66 -31.38 2.69
CA ALA A 99 36.33 -31.89 2.97
C ALA A 99 35.99 -32.14 4.46
N THR A 100 34.77 -31.76 4.87
CA THR A 100 33.85 -32.61 5.66
C THR A 100 32.42 -32.03 5.64
N ARG A 101 31.45 -32.94 5.55
CA ARG A 101 30.03 -32.81 5.97
C ARG A 101 29.03 -32.17 4.99
N ALA A 102 28.51 -33.05 4.13
CA ALA A 102 27.18 -32.91 3.54
C ALA A 102 26.09 -32.77 4.64
N ALA A 103 25.04 -32.01 4.31
CA ALA A 103 23.75 -31.83 5.02
C ALA A 103 23.62 -30.70 6.06
N ALA A 104 23.81 -29.42 5.66
CA ALA A 104 23.32 -28.26 6.44
C ALA A 104 23.05 -26.97 5.62
N GLY A 105 22.90 -27.04 4.29
CA GLY A 105 22.86 -25.84 3.42
C GLY A 105 21.47 -25.27 3.10
N GLY A 106 20.38 -25.93 3.50
CA GLY A 106 19.02 -25.57 3.08
C GLY A 106 18.37 -24.45 3.90
N GLU A 107 18.64 -24.37 5.20
CA GLU A 107 17.89 -23.51 6.12
C GLU A 107 18.31 -22.04 6.07
N ALA A 108 19.60 -21.75 5.87
CA ALA A 108 20.11 -20.38 5.84
C ALA A 108 19.69 -19.60 4.57
N SER A 109 19.44 -20.31 3.46
CA SER A 109 18.96 -19.68 2.22
C SER A 109 17.46 -19.38 2.29
N GLN A 110 16.68 -20.27 2.92
CA GLN A 110 15.24 -20.08 3.11
C GLN A 110 14.92 -18.95 4.08
N SER A 111 15.69 -18.80 5.17
CA SER A 111 15.49 -17.70 6.13
C SER A 111 15.77 -16.33 5.52
N LYS A 112 16.76 -16.24 4.61
CA LYS A 112 17.09 -15.00 3.89
C LYS A 112 16.04 -14.64 2.83
N ILE A 113 15.43 -15.65 2.19
CA ILE A 113 14.31 -15.43 1.26
C ILE A 113 13.05 -14.99 2.03
N ALA A 114 12.78 -15.62 3.18
CA ALA A 114 11.63 -15.27 4.02
C ALA A 114 11.71 -13.82 4.55
N SER A 115 12.89 -13.37 5.00
CA SER A 115 13.05 -12.00 5.48
C SER A 115 12.88 -10.94 4.38
N LEU A 116 13.33 -11.23 3.16
CA LEU A 116 13.15 -10.34 2.00
C LEU A 116 11.68 -10.23 1.55
N ILE A 117 10.89 -11.30 1.75
CA ILE A 117 9.46 -11.30 1.44
C ILE A 117 8.69 -10.46 2.45
N GLU A 118 9.00 -10.59 3.75
CA GLU A 118 8.31 -9.85 4.81
C GLU A 118 8.59 -8.33 4.71
N ASP A 119 9.83 -7.95 4.42
CA ASP A 119 10.22 -6.54 4.25
C ASP A 119 9.51 -5.89 3.06
N LYS A 120 9.38 -6.60 1.93
CA LYS A 120 8.59 -6.14 0.77
C LYS A 120 7.09 -6.02 1.05
N ARG A 121 6.55 -6.87 1.92
CA ARG A 121 5.14 -6.81 2.31
C ARG A 121 4.86 -5.61 3.20
N SER A 122 5.78 -5.32 4.14
CA SER A 122 5.72 -4.14 5.01
C SER A 122 5.75 -2.84 4.22
N GLN A 123 6.64 -2.74 3.22
CA GLN A 123 6.75 -1.54 2.38
C GLN A 123 5.55 -1.27 1.46
N ARG A 124 4.66 -2.25 1.23
CA ARG A 124 3.45 -2.06 0.43
C ARG A 124 2.23 -1.65 1.24
N LEU A 125 2.33 -1.64 2.57
CA LEU A 125 1.23 -1.33 3.50
C LEU A 125 1.33 0.08 4.10
N VAL A 126 2.23 0.92 3.57
CA VAL A 126 2.32 2.37 3.82
C VAL A 126 1.95 3.10 2.54
#